data_AF-A0A6P3XJB0-F1
#
_entry.id   AF-A0A6P3XJB0-F1
#
_cell.length_a   1.000
_cell.length_b   1.000
_cell.length_c   1.000
_cell.angle_alpha   90.00
_cell.angle_beta   90.00
_cell.angle_gamma   90.00
#
_symmetry.space_group_name_H-M   'P 1'
#
loop_
_entity.id
_entity.type
_entity.pdbx_description
1 polymer ?
#
loop_
_entity_poly.entity_id
_entity_poly.type
_entity_poly.pdbx_seq_one_letter_code
_entity_poly.pdbx_strand_id
1 'polypeptide(L)'
;MRIARLNSRRDESVNQIRNLQILDVDYITGDNFFDMLDNGAIVCRLARVIQEKARSAIDAGRAKGLMPVIRGRCWENAARRSFFSRDNMENFIQFCRRLGVHENLLFESDDLVLHGQPRNVVLCLLEVARLAAQRYSLEPPGLVQLEREIAAEQERDLHCLSDSGISHSSLVSWQFQSPSPTATPRTPLEKIKHS
;
A
#
# COMPACT_ATOMS: atom_id res chain seq x y z
N MET A 1 -20.51 -15.03 -7.23
CA MET A 1 -19.49 -14.67 -6.20
C MET A 1 -18.12 -14.31 -6.77
N ARG A 2 -17.50 -15.07 -7.69
CA ARG A 2 -16.15 -14.73 -8.23
C ARG A 2 -16.11 -13.45 -9.08
N ILE A 3 -17.12 -13.19 -9.92
CA ILE A 3 -17.19 -12.00 -10.78
C ILE A 3 -17.39 -10.72 -9.95
N ALA A 4 -18.29 -10.74 -8.96
CA ALA A 4 -18.50 -9.61 -8.05
C ALA A 4 -17.22 -9.23 -7.26
N ARG A 5 -16.43 -10.22 -6.82
CA ARG A 5 -15.10 -9.97 -6.22
C ARG A 5 -14.10 -9.37 -7.20
N LEU A 6 -14.11 -9.79 -8.46
CA LEU A 6 -13.23 -9.19 -9.48
C LEU A 6 -13.62 -7.76 -9.79
N ASN A 7 -14.92 -7.45 -9.87
CA ASN A 7 -15.41 -6.07 -10.06
C ASN A 7 -15.03 -5.19 -8.87
N SER A 8 -15.27 -5.65 -7.64
CA SER A 8 -14.90 -4.91 -6.43
C SER A 8 -13.39 -4.61 -6.34
N ARG A 9 -12.52 -5.57 -6.70
CA ARG A 9 -11.06 -5.35 -6.73
C ARG A 9 -10.61 -4.45 -7.89
N ARG A 10 -11.40 -4.42 -8.97
CA ARG A 10 -11.18 -3.49 -10.08
C ARG A 10 -11.49 -2.07 -9.65
N ASP A 11 -12.62 -1.85 -8.99
CA ASP A 11 -13.00 -0.54 -8.45
C ASP A 11 -11.97 -0.04 -7.42
N GLU A 12 -11.44 -0.94 -6.59
CA GLU A 12 -10.33 -0.64 -5.67
C GLU A 12 -9.06 -0.21 -6.42
N SER A 13 -8.72 -0.88 -7.53
CA SER A 13 -7.56 -0.51 -8.37
C SER A 13 -7.76 0.85 -9.04
N VAL A 14 -8.97 1.13 -9.53
CA VAL A 14 -9.34 2.43 -10.11
C VAL A 14 -9.20 3.52 -9.07
N ASN A 15 -9.76 3.31 -7.88
CA ASN A 15 -9.68 4.27 -6.79
C ASN A 15 -8.24 4.48 -6.33
N GLN A 16 -7.39 3.43 -6.30
CA GLN A 16 -5.96 3.60 -5.99
C GLN A 16 -5.22 4.41 -7.05
N ILE A 17 -5.43 4.14 -8.34
CA ILE A 17 -4.80 4.93 -9.43
C ILE A 17 -5.18 6.41 -9.31
N ARG A 18 -6.45 6.70 -9.01
CA ARG A 18 -6.96 8.06 -8.78
C ARG A 18 -6.39 8.70 -7.51
N ASN A 19 -6.44 7.98 -6.39
CA ASN A 19 -6.05 8.45 -5.06
C ASN A 19 -4.58 8.81 -4.93
N LEU A 20 -3.72 8.17 -5.73
CA LEU A 20 -2.30 8.51 -5.72
C LEU A 20 -2.03 9.89 -6.37
N GLN A 21 -3.05 10.65 -6.81
CA GLN A 21 -2.90 11.83 -7.70
C GLN A 21 -2.01 11.51 -8.92
N ILE A 22 -1.97 10.24 -9.31
CA ILE A 22 -0.90 9.72 -10.15
C ILE A 22 -1.14 10.00 -11.63
N LEU A 23 -2.39 10.20 -12.05
CA LEU A 23 -2.71 10.68 -13.39
C LEU A 23 -4.04 11.43 -13.32
N ASP A 24 -4.19 12.49 -14.12
CA ASP A 24 -5.46 13.18 -14.39
C ASP A 24 -6.40 12.26 -15.19
N VAL A 25 -6.87 11.21 -14.54
CA VAL A 25 -7.57 10.07 -15.15
C VAL A 25 -8.88 9.83 -14.42
N ASP A 26 -9.66 10.90 -14.35
CA ASP A 26 -11.02 10.86 -13.84
C ASP A 26 -11.94 10.00 -14.71
N TYR A 27 -11.54 9.74 -15.96
CA TYR A 27 -12.33 9.02 -16.96
C TYR A 27 -12.15 7.49 -16.96
N ILE A 28 -11.24 6.90 -16.17
CA ILE A 28 -11.18 5.43 -16.02
C ILE A 28 -12.25 4.96 -15.04
N THR A 29 -13.14 4.09 -15.50
CA THR A 29 -14.14 3.39 -14.68
C THR A 29 -13.79 1.91 -14.58
N GLY A 30 -14.46 1.18 -13.68
CA GLY A 30 -14.35 -0.27 -13.67
C GLY A 30 -14.68 -0.88 -15.04
N ASP A 31 -15.64 -0.33 -15.77
CA ASP A 31 -16.10 -0.92 -17.03
C ASP A 31 -15.12 -0.74 -18.20
N ASN A 32 -14.38 0.38 -18.25
CA ASN A 32 -13.43 0.67 -19.34
C ASN A 32 -11.96 0.39 -18.95
N PHE A 33 -11.72 -0.15 -17.76
CA PHE A 33 -10.38 -0.27 -17.17
C PHE A 33 -9.37 -0.96 -18.10
N PHE A 34 -9.67 -2.17 -18.56
CA PHE A 34 -8.73 -2.91 -19.41
C PHE A 34 -8.59 -2.29 -20.80
N ASP A 35 -9.65 -1.71 -21.35
CA ASP A 35 -9.61 -1.03 -22.65
C ASP A 35 -8.72 0.20 -22.62
N MET A 36 -8.71 0.94 -21.51
CA MET A 36 -7.87 2.11 -21.35
C MET A 36 -6.39 1.76 -21.14
N LEU A 37 -6.12 0.61 -20.54
CA LEU A 37 -4.76 0.20 -20.17
C LEU A 37 -4.06 -0.61 -21.26
N ASP A 38 -4.77 -1.26 -22.18
CA ASP A 38 -4.21 -2.30 -23.06
C ASP A 38 -3.25 -1.84 -24.17
N ASN A 39 -3.12 -0.53 -24.40
CA ASN A 39 -2.02 0.02 -25.22
C ASN A 39 -0.72 0.21 -24.43
N GLY A 40 -0.77 0.10 -23.10
CA GLY A 40 0.37 0.15 -22.19
C GLY A 40 0.88 1.55 -21.84
N ALA A 41 0.36 2.61 -22.47
CA ALA A 41 0.83 3.97 -22.24
C ALA A 41 0.51 4.44 -20.80
N ILE A 42 -0.71 4.14 -20.31
CA ILE A 42 -1.15 4.52 -18.96
C ILE A 42 -0.27 3.89 -17.88
N VAL A 43 0.03 2.59 -17.99
CA VAL A 43 0.87 1.89 -17.00
C VAL A 43 2.31 2.37 -17.04
N CYS A 44 2.85 2.69 -18.22
CA CYS A 44 4.14 3.36 -18.34
C CYS A 44 4.16 4.73 -17.64
N ARG A 45 3.11 5.54 -17.79
CA ARG A 45 3.00 6.84 -17.10
C ARG A 45 2.91 6.67 -15.59
N LEU A 46 2.11 5.72 -15.11
CA LEU A 46 2.04 5.32 -13.69
C LEU A 46 3.44 5.02 -13.13
N ALA A 47 4.23 4.20 -13.83
CA ALA A 47 5.60 3.89 -13.41
C ALA A 47 6.50 5.14 -13.34
N ARG A 48 6.42 6.05 -14.32
CA ARG A 48 7.19 7.31 -14.29
C ARG A 48 6.83 8.18 -13.09
N VAL A 49 5.55 8.27 -12.74
CA VAL A 49 5.13 9.07 -11.58
C VAL A 49 5.62 8.45 -10.29
N ILE A 50 5.52 7.12 -10.13
CA ILE A 50 6.08 6.44 -8.95
C ILE A 50 7.59 6.67 -8.87
N GLN A 51 8.31 6.57 -10.00
CA GLN A 51 9.74 6.84 -10.06
C GLN A 51 10.07 8.29 -9.63
N GLU A 52 9.30 9.28 -10.07
CA GLU A 52 9.49 10.68 -9.66
C GLU A 52 9.30 10.85 -8.15
N LYS A 53 8.20 10.31 -7.60
CA LYS A 53 7.93 10.39 -6.16
C LYS A 53 8.98 9.63 -5.35
N ALA A 54 9.46 8.49 -5.85
CA ALA A 54 10.57 7.76 -5.26
C ALA A 54 11.84 8.62 -5.19
N ARG A 55 12.17 9.33 -6.27
CA ARG A 55 13.30 10.26 -6.33
C ARG A 55 13.17 11.35 -5.27
N SER A 56 12.03 12.05 -5.25
CA SER A 56 11.80 13.14 -4.29
C SER A 56 11.83 12.66 -2.84
N ALA A 57 11.35 11.44 -2.56
CA ALA A 57 11.41 10.87 -1.22
C ALA A 57 12.83 10.49 -0.80
N ILE A 58 13.64 9.95 -1.73
CA ILE A 58 15.05 9.62 -1.49
C ILE A 58 15.90 10.88 -1.30
N ASP A 59 15.74 11.87 -2.19
CA ASP A 59 16.48 13.14 -2.12
C ASP A 59 16.17 13.91 -0.83
N ALA A 60 14.92 13.84 -0.35
CA ALA A 60 14.50 14.41 0.92
C ALA A 60 14.89 13.55 2.15
N GLY A 61 15.58 12.42 1.97
CA GLY A 61 15.97 11.51 3.05
C GLY A 61 14.82 10.74 3.72
N ARG A 62 13.60 10.81 3.16
CA ARG A 62 12.39 10.14 3.67
C ARG A 62 12.30 8.67 3.28
N ALA A 63 12.98 8.28 2.20
CA ALA A 63 13.07 6.90 1.74
C ALA A 63 14.53 6.48 1.54
N LYS A 64 14.81 5.18 1.68
CA LYS A 64 16.13 4.58 1.44
C LYS A 64 16.02 3.44 0.44
N GLY A 65 17.05 3.23 -0.36
CA GLY A 65 17.16 2.11 -1.29
C GLY A 65 17.33 2.55 -2.74
N LEU A 66 17.32 1.57 -3.65
CA LEU A 66 17.45 1.81 -5.08
C LEU A 66 16.14 2.40 -5.63
N MET A 67 16.24 3.50 -6.37
CA MET A 67 15.12 4.09 -7.09
C MET A 67 14.67 3.14 -8.22
N PRO A 68 13.40 2.73 -8.29
CA PRO A 68 12.90 1.95 -9.41
C PRO A 68 12.83 2.84 -10.65
N VAL A 69 13.52 2.43 -11.72
CA VAL A 69 13.59 3.19 -12.98
C VAL A 69 12.81 2.48 -14.07
N ILE A 70 11.90 3.17 -14.75
CA ILE A 70 11.36 2.64 -16.01
C ILE A 70 12.40 2.85 -17.12
N ARG A 71 12.79 1.76 -17.77
CA ARG A 71 13.80 1.76 -18.84
C ARG A 71 13.11 1.65 -20.19
N GLY A 72 13.80 2.10 -21.23
CA GLY A 72 13.30 2.01 -22.60
C GLY A 72 12.33 3.12 -22.97
N ARG A 73 11.95 3.13 -24.26
CA ARG A 73 10.95 4.04 -24.80
C ARG A 73 9.56 3.47 -24.50
N CYS A 74 8.70 4.27 -23.87
CA CYS A 74 7.25 3.98 -23.88
C CYS A 74 6.58 4.75 -25.01
N TRP A 75 5.76 4.05 -25.78
CA TRP A 75 5.05 4.51 -26.96
C TRP A 75 3.66 5.03 -26.56
N GLU A 76 3.52 6.35 -26.45
CA GLU A 76 2.26 6.98 -26.01
C GLU A 76 1.07 6.70 -26.95
N ASN A 77 1.36 6.60 -28.26
CA ASN A 77 0.36 6.37 -29.32
C ASN A 77 0.45 4.94 -29.88
N ALA A 78 0.85 3.96 -29.07
CA ALA A 78 0.88 2.57 -29.51
C ALA A 78 -0.52 2.12 -29.94
N ALA A 79 -0.60 1.46 -31.09
CA ALA A 79 -1.82 0.76 -31.48
C ALA A 79 -2.11 -0.34 -30.44
N ARG A 80 -3.39 -0.52 -30.07
CA ARG A 80 -3.83 -1.61 -29.19
C ARG A 80 -3.48 -2.95 -29.82
N ARG A 81 -3.16 -3.96 -29.00
CA ARG A 81 -2.83 -5.33 -29.47
C ARG A 81 -1.61 -5.42 -30.40
N SER A 82 -0.77 -4.39 -30.44
CA SER A 82 0.43 -4.33 -31.29
C SER A 82 1.69 -4.80 -30.58
N PHE A 83 2.77 -4.94 -31.35
CA PHE A 83 4.11 -5.13 -30.81
C PHE A 83 4.51 -3.98 -29.86
N PHE A 84 4.21 -2.73 -30.21
CA PHE A 84 4.52 -1.57 -29.37
C PHE A 84 3.75 -1.55 -28.05
N SER A 85 2.50 -2.04 -28.02
CA SER A 85 1.78 -2.18 -26.76
C SER A 85 2.39 -3.26 -25.86
N ARG A 86 2.93 -4.34 -26.42
CA ARG A 86 3.65 -5.37 -25.66
C ARG A 86 4.98 -4.84 -25.11
N ASP A 87 5.73 -4.07 -25.89
CA ASP A 87 6.94 -3.38 -25.42
C ASP A 87 6.63 -2.44 -24.24
N ASN A 88 5.52 -1.70 -24.30
CA ASN A 88 5.08 -0.89 -23.18
C ASN A 88 4.79 -1.74 -21.93
N MET A 89 4.13 -2.90 -22.07
CA MET A 89 3.88 -3.79 -20.94
C MET A 89 5.16 -4.35 -20.36
N GLU A 90 6.10 -4.79 -21.20
CA GLU A 90 7.36 -5.34 -20.75
C GLU A 90 8.16 -4.28 -19.97
N ASN A 91 8.21 -3.04 -20.46
CA ASN A 91 8.85 -1.94 -19.72
C ASN A 91 8.22 -1.72 -18.34
N PHE A 92 6.89 -1.82 -18.24
CA PHE A 92 6.17 -1.70 -16.97
C PHE A 92 6.42 -2.89 -16.04
N ILE A 93 6.35 -4.13 -16.54
CA ILE A 93 6.61 -5.35 -15.77
C ILE A 93 8.04 -5.33 -15.21
N GLN A 94 9.01 -4.92 -16.02
CA GLN A 94 10.39 -4.73 -15.59
C GLN A 94 10.54 -3.64 -14.52
N PHE A 95 9.74 -2.57 -14.59
CA PHE A 95 9.66 -1.58 -13.54
C PHE A 95 9.07 -2.17 -12.24
N CYS A 96 8.00 -2.97 -12.33
CA CYS A 96 7.39 -3.64 -11.17
C CYS A 96 8.39 -4.54 -10.43
N ARG A 97 9.23 -5.29 -11.16
CA ARG A 97 10.33 -6.08 -10.57
C ARG A 97 11.29 -5.20 -9.77
N ARG A 98 11.69 -4.05 -10.33
CA ARG A 98 12.60 -3.11 -9.66
C ARG A 98 11.97 -2.42 -8.45
N LEU A 99 10.65 -2.19 -8.49
CA LEU A 99 9.89 -1.68 -7.34
C LEU A 99 9.85 -2.71 -6.19
N GLY A 100 9.99 -4.00 -6.52
CA GLY A 100 9.99 -5.11 -5.57
C GLY A 100 8.71 -5.93 -5.56
N VAL A 101 7.91 -5.87 -6.63
CA VAL A 101 6.76 -6.76 -6.80
C VAL A 101 7.26 -8.20 -6.95
N HIS A 102 6.68 -9.12 -6.19
CA HIS A 102 7.05 -10.53 -6.22
C HIS A 102 6.72 -11.17 -7.57
N GLU A 103 7.57 -12.07 -8.10
CA GLU A 103 7.38 -12.69 -9.44
C GLU A 103 6.00 -13.33 -9.62
N ASN A 104 5.49 -14.05 -8.61
CA ASN A 104 4.13 -14.64 -8.61
C ASN A 104 2.97 -13.64 -8.75
N LEU A 105 3.21 -12.34 -8.58
CA LEU A 105 2.21 -11.28 -8.73
C LEU A 105 2.39 -10.51 -10.04
N LEU A 106 3.47 -10.74 -10.78
CA LEU A 106 3.65 -10.15 -12.10
C LEU A 106 2.72 -10.83 -13.11
N PHE A 107 2.22 -10.03 -14.04
CA PHE A 107 1.46 -10.49 -15.19
C PHE A 107 2.37 -10.56 -16.42
N GLU A 108 1.94 -11.27 -17.45
CA GLU A 108 2.62 -11.31 -18.75
C GLU A 108 2.08 -10.22 -19.69
N SER A 109 2.84 -9.81 -20.71
CA SER A 109 2.40 -8.75 -21.63
C SER A 109 1.02 -9.01 -22.24
N ASP A 110 0.73 -10.26 -22.57
CA ASP A 110 -0.52 -10.66 -23.21
C ASP A 110 -1.72 -10.68 -22.24
N ASP A 111 -1.47 -10.75 -20.93
CA ASP A 111 -2.53 -10.71 -19.91
C ASP A 111 -3.30 -9.37 -19.94
N LEU A 112 -2.61 -8.28 -20.28
CA LEU A 112 -3.18 -6.95 -20.43
C LEU A 112 -3.45 -6.61 -21.90
N VAL A 113 -2.51 -6.86 -22.82
CA VAL A 113 -2.65 -6.47 -24.23
C VAL A 113 -3.81 -7.21 -24.91
N LEU A 114 -3.97 -8.50 -24.61
CA LEU A 114 -5.02 -9.33 -25.20
C LEU A 114 -6.21 -9.56 -24.27
N HIS A 115 -6.16 -9.00 -23.06
CA HIS A 115 -7.09 -9.24 -21.94
C HIS A 115 -7.10 -10.73 -21.54
N GLY A 116 -5.95 -11.41 -21.61
CA GLY A 116 -5.83 -12.84 -21.34
C GLY A 116 -6.10 -13.22 -19.88
N GLN A 117 -5.47 -12.52 -18.93
CA GLN A 117 -5.61 -12.79 -17.49
C GLN A 117 -5.81 -11.47 -16.70
N PRO A 118 -7.00 -10.86 -16.79
CA PRO A 118 -7.31 -9.58 -16.14
C PRO A 118 -7.09 -9.60 -14.62
N ARG A 119 -7.25 -10.78 -13.98
CA ARG A 119 -7.00 -10.96 -12.55
C ARG A 119 -5.54 -10.73 -12.17
N ASN A 120 -4.59 -11.20 -12.99
CA ASN A 120 -3.16 -11.06 -12.73
C ASN A 120 -2.76 -9.59 -12.81
N VAL A 121 -3.26 -8.88 -13.83
CA VAL A 121 -3.04 -7.44 -14.00
C VAL A 121 -3.52 -6.66 -12.77
N VAL A 122 -4.76 -6.89 -12.32
CA VAL A 122 -5.33 -6.22 -11.14
C VAL A 122 -4.49 -6.51 -9.89
N LEU A 123 -4.10 -7.76 -9.67
CA LEU A 123 -3.25 -8.14 -8.54
C LEU A 123 -1.90 -7.42 -8.55
N CYS A 124 -1.26 -7.36 -9.71
CA CYS A 124 0.01 -6.66 -9.87
C CYS A 124 -0.14 -5.17 -9.56
N LEU A 125 -1.18 -4.51 -10.08
CA LEU A 125 -1.40 -3.07 -9.88
C LEU A 125 -1.71 -2.72 -8.42
N LEU A 126 -2.50 -3.54 -7.73
CA LEU A 126 -2.75 -3.37 -6.28
C LEU A 126 -1.44 -3.48 -5.48
N GLU A 127 -0.57 -4.42 -5.83
CA GLU A 127 0.71 -4.58 -5.14
C GLU A 127 1.67 -3.42 -5.43
N VAL A 128 1.70 -2.92 -6.67
CA VAL A 128 2.45 -1.71 -7.06
C VAL A 128 2.00 -0.52 -6.21
N ALA A 129 0.69 -0.29 -6.10
CA ALA A 129 0.14 0.80 -5.30
C ALA A 129 0.52 0.65 -3.82
N ARG A 130 0.38 -0.56 -3.25
CA ARG A 130 0.76 -0.86 -1.86
C ARG A 130 2.24 -0.56 -1.59
N LEU A 131 3.14 -1.02 -2.46
CA LEU A 131 4.58 -0.79 -2.33
C LEU A 131 4.94 0.70 -2.47
N ALA A 132 4.34 1.39 -3.44
CA ALA A 132 4.58 2.81 -3.66
C ALA A 132 4.11 3.66 -2.47
N ALA A 133 2.93 3.34 -1.92
CA ALA A 133 2.41 3.96 -0.70
C ALA A 133 3.35 3.74 0.49
N GLN A 134 3.75 2.50 0.73
CA GLN A 134 4.58 2.12 1.87
C GLN A 134 5.99 2.74 1.82
N ARG A 135 6.60 2.84 0.63
CA ARG A 135 8.00 3.26 0.50
C ARG A 135 8.20 4.74 0.21
N TYR A 136 7.23 5.38 -0.43
CA TYR A 136 7.38 6.76 -0.89
C TYR A 136 6.29 7.68 -0.31
N SER A 137 5.64 7.22 0.76
CA SER A 137 4.59 7.95 1.50
C SER A 137 3.48 8.45 0.56
N LEU A 138 3.05 7.59 -0.37
CA LEU A 138 1.85 7.84 -1.15
C LEU A 138 0.66 7.38 -0.33
N GLU A 139 0.38 8.12 0.73
CA GLU A 139 -0.64 7.70 1.69
C GLU A 139 -2.00 7.60 0.98
N PRO A 140 -2.73 6.48 1.13
CA PRO A 140 -4.09 6.39 0.63
C PRO A 140 -4.96 7.46 1.33
N PRO A 141 -5.79 8.22 0.61
CA PRO A 141 -6.67 9.25 1.19
C PRO A 141 -7.57 8.73 2.33
N GLY A 142 -7.95 7.45 2.29
CA GLY A 142 -8.72 6.82 3.36
C GLY A 142 -7.94 6.64 4.68
N LEU A 143 -6.61 6.46 4.61
CA LEU A 143 -5.77 6.36 5.81
C LEU A 143 -5.62 7.74 6.47
N VAL A 144 -5.36 8.77 5.67
CA VAL A 144 -5.32 10.18 6.13
C VAL A 144 -6.65 10.57 6.77
N GLN A 145 -7.77 10.16 6.17
CA GLN A 145 -9.09 10.46 6.70
C GLN A 145 -9.35 9.75 8.02
N LEU A 146 -8.94 8.48 8.15
CA LEU A 146 -9.05 7.73 9.38
C LEU A 146 -8.14 8.30 10.48
N GLU A 147 -6.91 8.69 10.16
CA GLU A 147 -6.01 9.37 11.12
C GLU A 147 -6.62 10.66 11.66
N ARG A 148 -7.28 11.44 10.78
CA ARG A 148 -8.02 12.65 11.19
C ARG A 148 -9.23 12.34 12.04
N GLU A 149 -9.97 11.28 11.71
CA GLU A 149 -11.16 10.87 12.48
C GLU A 149 -10.76 10.40 13.88
N ILE A 150 -9.71 9.57 13.99
CA ILE A 150 -9.15 9.12 15.27
C ILE A 150 -8.63 10.31 16.11
N ALA A 151 -7.91 11.25 15.48
CA ALA A 151 -7.41 12.43 16.19
C ALA A 151 -8.56 13.33 16.70
N ALA A 152 -9.62 13.49 15.90
CA ALA A 152 -10.80 14.25 16.29
C ALA A 152 -11.61 13.58 17.41
N GLU A 153 -11.64 12.25 17.48
CA GLU A 153 -12.20 11.49 18.62
C GLU A 153 -11.40 11.74 19.90
N GLN A 154 -10.07 11.61 19.82
CA GLN A 154 -9.18 11.80 20.97
C GLN A 154 -9.27 13.23 21.53
N GLU A 155 -9.34 14.25 20.68
CA GLU A 155 -9.49 15.63 21.11
C GLU A 155 -10.85 15.91 21.77
N ARG A 156 -11.93 15.26 21.29
CA ARG A 156 -13.25 15.34 21.93
C ARG A 156 -13.27 14.66 23.29
N ASP A 157 -12.65 13.49 23.40
CA ASP A 157 -12.54 12.77 24.68
C ASP A 157 -11.73 13.58 25.70
N LEU A 158 -10.62 14.19 25.29
CA LEU A 158 -9.82 15.09 26.13
C LEU A 158 -10.62 16.33 26.59
N HIS A 159 -11.43 16.92 25.72
CA HIS A 159 -12.30 18.05 26.08
C HIS A 159 -13.41 17.64 27.06
N CYS A 160 -14.04 16.47 26.88
CA CYS A 160 -15.03 15.96 27.84
C CYS A 160 -14.43 15.67 29.23
N LEU A 161 -13.17 15.22 29.28
CA LEU A 161 -12.45 14.98 30.53
C LEU A 161 -12.10 16.28 31.27
N SER A 162 -11.80 17.35 30.54
CA SER A 162 -11.51 18.68 31.11
C SER A 162 -12.73 19.34 31.75
N ASP A 163 -13.94 19.11 31.21
CA ASP A 163 -15.18 19.71 31.73
C ASP A 163 -15.74 18.94 32.93
N SER A 164 -15.32 17.68 33.11
CA SER A 164 -15.81 16.79 34.17
C SER A 164 -14.92 16.76 35.43
N GLY A 165 -13.77 17.44 35.44
CA GLY A 165 -12.89 17.53 36.62
C GLY A 165 -12.25 16.21 37.07
N ILE A 166 -12.17 15.19 36.21
CA ILE A 166 -11.59 13.88 36.56
C ILE A 166 -10.11 13.85 36.18
N SER A 167 -9.24 13.70 37.19
CA SER A 167 -7.78 13.66 37.00
C SER A 167 -7.27 12.42 36.24
N HIS A 168 -6.23 12.62 35.43
CA HIS A 168 -5.51 11.64 34.58
C HIS A 168 -4.93 10.39 35.27
N SER A 169 -5.05 10.25 36.59
CA SER A 169 -4.44 9.15 37.36
C SER A 169 -5.22 7.83 37.29
N SER A 170 -6.48 7.85 36.84
CA SER A 170 -7.39 6.71 37.09
C SER A 170 -7.62 5.78 35.90
N LEU A 171 -7.07 6.05 34.70
CA LEU A 171 -7.44 5.32 33.48
C LEU A 171 -6.29 4.60 32.76
N VAL A 172 -5.09 4.55 33.33
CA VAL A 172 -4.04 3.61 32.86
C VAL A 172 -4.32 2.22 33.44
N SER A 173 -5.45 1.61 33.06
CA SER A 173 -5.85 0.27 33.51
C SER A 173 -5.93 -0.79 32.39
N TRP A 174 -5.52 -0.44 31.17
CA TRP A 174 -5.28 -1.41 30.09
C TRP A 174 -3.79 -1.71 29.86
N GLN A 175 -2.97 -1.60 30.90
CA GLN A 175 -1.59 -2.09 30.82
C GLN A 175 -1.61 -3.61 30.65
N PHE A 176 -1.21 -4.04 29.45
CA PHE A 176 -0.56 -5.31 29.12
C PHE A 176 -0.12 -6.08 30.37
N GLN A 177 -0.89 -7.10 30.75
CA GLN A 177 -0.42 -8.08 31.73
C GLN A 177 0.66 -8.94 31.07
N SER A 178 1.92 -8.62 31.37
CA SER A 178 3.04 -9.54 31.19
C SER A 178 3.04 -10.51 32.36
N PRO A 179 2.93 -11.84 32.16
CA PRO A 179 3.07 -12.78 33.27
C PRO A 179 4.55 -12.95 33.61
N SER A 180 4.95 -12.53 34.80
CA SER A 180 6.26 -12.81 35.40
C SER A 180 6.10 -13.59 36.71
N PRO A 181 7.08 -14.44 37.08
CA PRO A 181 6.86 -15.64 37.89
C PRO A 181 6.75 -15.35 39.40
N THR A 182 5.84 -16.09 40.03
CA THR A 182 5.52 -16.06 41.45
C THR A 182 6.72 -16.45 42.31
N ALA A 183 7.22 -15.52 43.14
CA ALA A 183 8.12 -15.82 44.25
C ALA A 183 7.29 -16.17 45.50
N THR A 184 7.49 -17.37 46.03
CA THR A 184 6.85 -17.90 47.24
C THR A 184 7.36 -17.25 48.54
N PRO A 185 6.54 -17.17 49.62
CA PRO A 185 6.93 -16.54 50.87
C PRO A 185 7.86 -17.43 51.72
N ARG A 186 8.84 -16.81 52.36
CA ARG A 186 9.73 -17.41 53.37
C ARG A 186 9.01 -17.56 54.72
N THR A 187 9.18 -18.70 55.37
CA THR A 187 8.98 -18.92 56.81
C THR A 187 10.31 -19.37 57.48
N PRO A 188 10.47 -19.19 58.80
CA PRO A 188 11.77 -18.91 59.42
C PRO A 188 12.56 -20.14 59.92
N LEU A 189 13.85 -19.91 60.15
CA LEU A 189 14.91 -20.85 60.57
C LEU A 189 14.56 -21.77 61.75
N GLU A 190 14.84 -23.07 61.59
CA GLU A 190 15.30 -23.94 62.68
C GLU A 190 16.73 -24.42 62.41
N LYS A 191 17.58 -24.25 63.43
CA LYS A 191 18.92 -24.85 63.54
C LYS A 191 18.74 -26.34 63.85
N ILE A 192 19.59 -27.21 63.28
CA ILE A 192 20.31 -28.29 63.99
C ILE A 192 21.45 -28.77 63.08
N LYS A 193 22.47 -29.29 63.75
CA LYS A 193 23.91 -29.33 63.47
C LYS A 193 24.31 -30.80 63.22
N HIS A 194 25.49 -31.01 62.63
CA HIS A 194 26.25 -32.28 62.57
C HIS A 194 25.77 -33.28 61.49
N SER A 195 26.63 -33.96 60.73
CA SER A 195 28.05 -34.31 60.90
C SER A 195 28.72 -34.49 59.53
#